data_AF-A0A978VD87-F1
#
_entry.id   AF-A0A978VD87-F1
#
_cell.length_a   1.000
_cell.length_b   1.000
_cell.length_c   1.000
_cell.angle_alpha   90.00
_cell.angle_beta   90.00
_cell.angle_gamma   90.00
#
_symmetry.space_group_name_H-M   'P 1'
#
loop_
_entity.id
_entity.type
_entity.pdbx_description
1 polymer ?
#
loop_
_entity_poly.entity_id
_entity_poly.type
_entity_poly.pdbx_seq_one_letter_code
_entity_poly.pdbx_strand_id
1 'polypeptide(L)'
;MSGVARISEDYLPNEPTFQALHVATVAFNSLLLGEIVVPDWDVFFTDHYTADFHGAARALGGCAVYVSDKLGKHNFNVLKKLVLPDGSILRARHAGRPPRDCLVTDPVADAKGLLKIWNMNKLTGVVGIFNCQRAGKWPPTPGAQYLQPDPGSPPFIIPGCISPLDVDLLEEVADESCNDIVQFIDSIQPIEACVLGDSTM
;
A
#
# COMPACT_ATOMS: atom_id res chain seq x y z
N MET A 1 8.41 18.43 -17.02
CA MET A 1 7.39 19.02 -16.14
C MET A 1 6.42 17.91 -15.82
N SER A 2 6.45 17.30 -14.62
CA SER A 2 5.44 16.30 -14.26
C SER A 2 4.33 16.99 -13.46
N GLY A 3 3.11 16.97 -13.97
CA GLY A 3 1.93 17.41 -13.23
C GLY A 3 1.57 16.42 -12.13
N VAL A 4 0.88 16.90 -11.09
CA VAL A 4 0.21 16.03 -10.11
C VAL A 4 -1.23 15.86 -10.57
N ALA A 5 -1.75 14.64 -10.55
CA ALA A 5 -3.16 14.39 -10.84
C ALA A 5 -3.74 13.36 -9.87
N ARG A 6 -5.00 13.56 -9.50
CA ARG A 6 -5.78 12.58 -8.77
C ARG A 6 -6.03 11.37 -9.65
N ILE A 7 -5.71 10.19 -9.14
CA ILE A 7 -5.77 8.93 -9.89
C ILE A 7 -6.84 7.96 -9.39
N SER A 8 -7.74 8.43 -8.53
CA SER A 8 -8.82 7.64 -7.96
C SER A 8 -10.03 8.52 -7.68
N GLU A 9 -11.10 7.88 -7.24
CA GLU A 9 -12.21 8.51 -6.54
C GLU A 9 -11.74 9.14 -5.22
N ASP A 10 -12.57 10.00 -4.65
CA ASP A 10 -12.28 10.66 -3.38
C ASP A 10 -12.18 9.64 -2.23
N TYR A 11 -11.25 9.89 -1.30
CA TYR A 11 -11.12 9.14 -0.08
C TYR A 11 -12.34 9.38 0.85
N LEU A 12 -13.02 8.29 1.21
CA LEU A 12 -14.22 8.30 2.05
C LEU A 12 -13.90 7.77 3.46
N PRO A 13 -13.50 8.61 4.44
CA PRO A 13 -13.08 8.15 5.78
C PRO A 13 -14.18 7.40 6.53
N ASN A 14 -15.44 7.77 6.31
CA ASN A 14 -16.58 7.21 7.05
C ASN A 14 -17.11 5.90 6.44
N GLU A 15 -16.54 5.43 5.33
CA GLU A 15 -16.97 4.20 4.64
C GLU A 15 -15.95 3.08 4.86
N PRO A 16 -16.17 2.15 5.80
CA PRO A 16 -15.19 1.11 6.14
C PRO A 16 -14.82 0.20 4.97
N THR A 17 -15.78 -0.05 4.08
CA THR A 17 -15.58 -0.88 2.89
C THR A 17 -14.64 -0.23 1.87
N PHE A 18 -14.40 1.09 1.97
CA PHE A 18 -13.61 1.83 0.99
C PHE A 18 -12.13 1.96 1.31
N GLN A 19 -11.74 1.69 2.56
CA GLN A 19 -10.37 1.96 3.02
C GLN A 19 -9.33 1.15 2.22
N ALA A 20 -9.50 -0.16 2.16
CA ALA A 20 -8.59 -1.03 1.42
C ALA A 20 -8.79 -0.96 -0.10
N LEU A 21 -10.05 -0.76 -0.53
CA LEU A 21 -10.40 -0.57 -1.95
C LEU A 21 -9.70 0.68 -2.54
N HIS A 22 -9.63 1.77 -1.78
CA HIS A 22 -8.92 3.00 -2.16
C HIS A 22 -7.44 2.72 -2.43
N VAL A 23 -6.75 2.05 -1.50
CA VAL A 23 -5.33 1.70 -1.63
C VAL A 23 -5.08 0.76 -2.81
N ALA A 24 -5.93 -0.23 -3.02
CA ALA A 24 -5.86 -1.09 -4.20
C ALA A 24 -6.05 -0.29 -5.50
N THR A 25 -7.05 0.59 -5.55
CA THR A 25 -7.35 1.41 -6.73
C THR A 25 -6.19 2.32 -7.11
N VAL A 26 -5.65 3.09 -6.15
CA VAL A 26 -4.52 4.00 -6.42
C VAL A 26 -3.26 3.23 -6.82
N ALA A 27 -3.01 2.04 -6.24
CA ALA A 27 -1.86 1.22 -6.63
C ALA A 27 -1.99 0.71 -8.08
N PHE A 28 -3.13 0.13 -8.45
CA PHE A 28 -3.35 -0.37 -9.81
C PHE A 28 -3.38 0.76 -10.85
N ASN A 29 -4.04 1.89 -10.55
CA ASN A 29 -4.06 3.03 -11.47
C ASN A 29 -2.67 3.66 -11.65
N SER A 30 -1.78 3.52 -10.66
CA SER A 30 -0.39 3.98 -10.75
C SER A 30 0.43 3.22 -11.79
N LEU A 31 0.02 2.02 -12.25
CA LEU A 31 0.70 1.29 -13.33
C LEU A 31 0.76 2.07 -14.64
N LEU A 32 -0.33 2.78 -14.99
CA LEU A 32 -0.42 3.57 -16.20
C LEU A 32 -0.18 5.05 -15.92
N LEU A 33 -0.89 5.60 -14.92
CA LEU A 33 -0.87 7.03 -14.67
C LEU A 33 0.44 7.50 -14.04
N GLY A 34 1.12 6.62 -13.29
CA GLY A 34 2.44 6.91 -12.70
C GLY A 34 3.54 7.16 -13.74
N GLU A 35 3.36 6.70 -14.97
CA GLU A 35 4.28 6.95 -16.09
C GLU A 35 4.06 8.32 -16.76
N ILE A 36 2.96 9.00 -16.44
CA ILE A 36 2.52 10.26 -17.07
C ILE A 36 2.57 11.43 -16.07
N VAL A 37 2.15 11.17 -14.84
CA VAL A 37 1.97 12.17 -13.78
C VAL A 37 2.50 11.64 -12.45
N VAL A 38 2.74 12.55 -11.50
CA VAL A 38 2.92 12.15 -10.10
C VAL A 38 1.53 11.83 -9.54
N PRO A 39 1.27 10.57 -9.14
CA PRO A 39 -0.06 10.18 -8.69
C PRO A 39 -0.38 10.82 -7.34
N ASP A 40 -1.50 11.54 -7.28
CA ASP A 40 -2.12 11.96 -6.03
C ASP A 40 -3.05 10.84 -5.54
N TRP A 41 -2.68 10.23 -4.41
CA TRP A 41 -3.46 9.17 -3.77
C TRP A 41 -4.52 9.73 -2.80
N ASP A 42 -4.75 11.04 -2.82
CA ASP A 42 -5.71 11.79 -1.99
C ASP A 42 -5.26 11.99 -0.53
N VAL A 43 -6.12 12.64 0.24
CA VAL A 43 -5.94 12.99 1.65
C VAL A 43 -5.70 11.78 2.54
N PHE A 44 -5.11 12.04 3.70
CA PHE A 44 -4.70 11.07 4.70
C PHE A 44 -5.19 11.52 6.08
N PHE A 45 -5.77 10.58 6.84
CA PHE A 45 -6.26 10.81 8.19
C PHE A 45 -5.44 9.96 9.17
N THR A 46 -4.75 10.63 10.09
CA THR A 46 -3.92 9.98 11.11
C THR A 46 -4.70 9.67 12.39
N ASP A 47 -5.81 10.38 12.62
CA ASP A 47 -6.79 10.07 13.67
C ASP A 47 -7.89 9.15 13.10
N HIS A 48 -7.48 7.99 12.61
CA HIS A 48 -8.38 7.01 12.01
C HIS A 48 -7.95 5.58 12.34
N TYR A 49 -8.89 4.64 12.44
CA TYR A 49 -8.57 3.26 12.79
C TYR A 49 -7.73 2.53 11.71
N THR A 50 -7.70 3.06 10.48
CA THR A 50 -6.86 2.59 9.37
C THR A 50 -5.62 3.45 9.14
N ALA A 51 -5.25 4.32 10.08
CA ALA A 51 -4.17 5.29 9.91
C ALA A 51 -2.81 4.64 9.62
N ASP A 52 -2.47 3.54 10.31
CA ASP A 52 -1.25 2.80 10.03
C ASP A 52 -1.27 2.21 8.61
N PHE A 53 -2.33 1.48 8.25
CA PHE A 53 -2.56 0.91 6.92
C PHE A 53 -2.39 1.94 5.78
N HIS A 54 -3.02 3.10 5.89
CA HIS A 54 -2.85 4.18 4.90
C HIS A 54 -1.46 4.83 4.99
N GLY A 55 -0.87 4.94 6.18
CA GLY A 55 0.49 5.43 6.37
C GLY A 55 1.51 4.57 5.63
N ALA A 56 1.48 3.24 5.81
CA ALA A 56 2.33 2.31 5.07
C ALA A 56 2.14 2.43 3.56
N ALA A 57 0.89 2.53 3.09
CA ALA A 57 0.59 2.76 1.68
C ALA A 57 1.24 4.06 1.16
N ARG A 58 1.24 5.15 1.95
CA ARG A 58 1.88 6.42 1.58
C ARG A 58 3.41 6.34 1.55
N ALA A 59 4.03 5.57 2.43
CA ALA A 59 5.48 5.33 2.40
C ALA A 59 5.91 4.64 1.09
N LEU A 60 5.05 3.79 0.53
CA LEU A 60 5.31 3.03 -0.69
C LEU A 60 4.81 3.72 -1.96
N GLY A 61 3.83 4.62 -1.87
CA GLY A 61 3.15 5.16 -3.05
C GLY A 61 3.96 6.12 -3.89
N GLY A 62 5.03 6.70 -3.33
CA GLY A 62 5.79 7.80 -3.96
C GLY A 62 4.95 9.05 -4.23
N CYS A 63 3.76 9.11 -3.62
CA CYS A 63 2.79 10.19 -3.74
C CYS A 63 3.03 11.27 -2.67
N ALA A 64 2.26 12.34 -2.73
CA ALA A 64 2.23 13.34 -1.68
C ALA A 64 1.47 12.83 -0.44
N VAL A 65 1.79 13.39 0.72
CA VAL A 65 1.13 13.08 2.00
C VAL A 65 0.39 14.32 2.49
N TYR A 66 -0.92 14.39 2.23
CA TYR A 66 -1.79 15.49 2.64
C TYR A 66 -2.61 15.09 3.87
N VAL A 67 -2.28 15.63 5.05
CA VAL A 67 -3.01 15.30 6.29
C VAL A 67 -4.24 16.18 6.42
N SER A 68 -5.41 15.59 6.65
CA SER A 68 -6.71 16.29 6.75
C SER A 68 -7.45 16.05 8.06
N ASP A 69 -6.73 15.63 9.11
CA ASP A 69 -7.34 15.52 10.44
C ASP A 69 -7.88 16.88 10.92
N LYS A 70 -8.82 16.81 11.86
CA LYS A 70 -9.25 18.00 12.60
C LYS A 70 -8.06 18.60 13.36
N LEU A 71 -8.05 19.92 13.51
CA LEU A 71 -7.04 20.63 14.28
C LEU A 71 -6.90 20.04 15.68
N GLY A 72 -5.67 19.76 16.10
CA GLY A 72 -5.35 19.18 17.41
C GLY A 72 -5.64 17.68 17.54
N LYS A 73 -6.05 16.99 16.46
CA LYS A 73 -6.30 15.54 16.46
C LYS A 73 -5.21 14.71 15.80
N HIS A 74 -4.21 15.32 15.19
CA HIS A 74 -3.12 14.61 14.53
C HIS A 74 -2.48 13.56 15.44
N ASN A 75 -2.39 12.33 14.93
CA ASN A 75 -1.65 11.26 15.57
C ASN A 75 -0.18 11.34 15.16
N PHE A 76 0.61 12.01 15.98
CA PHE A 76 2.04 12.17 15.73
C PHE A 76 2.82 10.85 15.74
N ASN A 77 2.31 9.78 16.35
CA ASN A 77 2.98 8.48 16.32
C ASN A 77 2.95 7.89 14.91
N VAL A 78 1.84 8.05 14.18
CA VAL A 78 1.72 7.63 12.78
C VAL A 78 2.58 8.52 11.88
N LEU A 79 2.51 9.86 12.05
CA LEU A 79 3.30 10.79 11.25
C LEU A 79 4.80 10.57 11.38
N LYS A 80 5.29 10.30 12.60
CA LYS A 80 6.71 10.00 12.86
C LYS A 80 7.22 8.76 12.13
N LYS A 81 6.35 7.82 11.72
CA LYS A 81 6.74 6.68 10.89
C LYS A 81 7.00 7.07 9.42
N LEU A 82 6.50 8.22 8.97
CA LEU A 82 6.62 8.71 7.59
C LEU A 82 7.70 9.78 7.42
N VAL A 83 8.31 10.23 8.51
CA VAL A 83 9.33 11.28 8.51
C VAL A 83 10.64 10.78 9.12
N LEU A 84 11.74 11.19 8.54
CA LEU A 84 13.08 10.96 9.09
C LEU A 84 13.38 11.94 10.23
N PRO A 85 14.38 11.65 11.09
CA PRO A 85 14.76 12.53 12.19
C PRO A 85 15.16 13.96 11.76
N ASP A 86 15.57 14.14 10.50
CA ASP A 86 15.91 15.44 9.91
C ASP A 86 14.68 16.22 9.39
N GLY A 87 13.48 15.66 9.54
CA GLY A 87 12.22 16.26 9.08
C GLY A 87 11.90 16.01 7.60
N SER A 88 12.76 15.30 6.87
CA SER A 88 12.45 14.88 5.49
C SER A 88 11.41 13.75 5.48
N ILE A 89 10.65 13.64 4.39
CA ILE A 89 9.60 12.62 4.25
C ILE A 89 10.19 11.37 3.58
N LEU A 90 9.84 10.19 4.10
CA LEU A 90 10.13 8.88 3.51
C LEU A 90 9.26 8.63 2.26
N ARG A 91 9.47 9.46 1.22
CA ARG A 91 8.78 9.30 -0.06
C ARG A 91 9.61 8.44 -1.01
N ALA A 92 9.00 7.37 -1.52
CA ALA A 92 9.58 6.54 -2.55
C ALA A 92 9.78 7.30 -3.88
N ARG A 93 10.65 6.78 -4.75
CA ARG A 93 11.14 7.44 -5.97
C ARG A 93 10.15 7.36 -7.14
N HIS A 94 9.45 6.24 -7.29
CA HIS A 94 8.53 6.00 -8.39
C HIS A 94 7.08 6.03 -7.92
N ALA A 95 6.13 5.80 -8.81
CA ALA A 95 4.75 5.53 -8.42
C ALA A 95 4.66 4.11 -7.85
N GLY A 96 4.10 3.96 -6.64
CA GLY A 96 3.91 2.65 -6.01
C GLY A 96 2.92 1.81 -6.82
N ARG A 97 3.31 0.59 -7.19
CA ARG A 97 2.54 -0.24 -8.12
C ARG A 97 2.54 -1.72 -7.73
N PRO A 98 1.51 -2.49 -8.13
CA PRO A 98 1.53 -3.93 -7.94
C PRO A 98 2.70 -4.60 -8.68
N PRO A 99 3.39 -5.57 -8.06
CA PRO A 99 4.31 -6.46 -8.76
C PRO A 99 3.56 -7.40 -9.72
N ARG A 100 4.30 -8.07 -10.60
CA ARG A 100 3.77 -8.85 -11.73
C ARG A 100 2.81 -9.96 -11.30
N ASP A 101 3.12 -10.64 -10.20
CA ASP A 101 2.32 -11.74 -9.67
C ASP A 101 0.96 -11.31 -9.10
N CYS A 102 0.82 -10.02 -8.75
CA CYS A 102 -0.41 -9.44 -8.22
C CYS A 102 -1.38 -8.97 -9.33
N LEU A 103 -0.93 -8.86 -10.59
CA LEU A 103 -1.70 -8.19 -11.65
C LEU A 103 -2.99 -8.92 -12.06
N VAL A 104 -3.05 -10.24 -11.89
CA VAL A 104 -4.18 -11.09 -12.31
C VAL A 104 -4.99 -11.65 -11.15
N THR A 105 -4.70 -11.19 -9.94
CA THR A 105 -5.39 -11.62 -8.71
C THR A 105 -6.23 -10.45 -8.20
N ASP A 106 -7.41 -10.72 -7.64
CA ASP A 106 -8.26 -9.69 -7.03
C ASP A 106 -7.90 -9.55 -5.54
N PRO A 107 -7.16 -8.51 -5.13
CA PRO A 107 -6.70 -8.41 -3.75
C PRO A 107 -7.80 -8.00 -2.76
N VAL A 108 -9.03 -7.74 -3.23
CA VAL A 108 -10.12 -7.16 -2.44
C VAL A 108 -11.25 -8.15 -2.18
N ALA A 109 -11.62 -8.98 -3.16
CA ALA A 109 -12.87 -9.74 -3.10
C ALA A 109 -12.77 -11.25 -3.36
N ASP A 110 -11.61 -11.81 -3.72
CA ASP A 110 -11.48 -13.25 -4.03
C ASP A 110 -11.20 -14.16 -2.82
N ALA A 111 -11.02 -13.57 -1.63
CA ALA A 111 -10.62 -14.24 -0.38
C ALA A 111 -9.28 -15.00 -0.46
N LYS A 112 -8.39 -14.63 -1.38
CA LYS A 112 -7.11 -15.31 -1.65
C LYS A 112 -5.96 -14.36 -1.93
N GLY A 113 -6.20 -13.28 -2.66
CA GLY A 113 -5.20 -12.31 -3.06
C GLY A 113 -4.75 -11.41 -1.93
N LEU A 114 -3.46 -11.08 -1.92
CA LEU A 114 -2.93 -9.96 -1.14
C LEU A 114 -2.57 -8.84 -2.10
N LEU A 115 -2.84 -7.59 -1.71
CA LEU A 115 -2.29 -6.46 -2.44
C LEU A 115 -0.82 -6.33 -2.08
N LYS A 116 0.04 -6.35 -3.09
CA LYS A 116 1.46 -6.04 -2.94
C LYS A 116 1.72 -4.69 -3.61
N ILE A 117 2.55 -3.85 -3.01
CA ILE A 117 2.96 -2.57 -3.59
C ILE A 117 4.48 -2.51 -3.57
N TRP A 118 5.08 -2.45 -4.75
CA TRP A 118 6.51 -2.29 -4.96
C TRP A 118 6.87 -0.84 -5.26
N ASN A 119 7.99 -0.40 -4.70
CA ASN A 119 8.64 0.85 -5.07
C ASN A 119 10.13 0.83 -4.64
N MET A 120 10.84 1.93 -4.88
CA MET A 120 12.23 2.12 -4.48
C MET A 120 12.38 3.37 -3.64
N ASN A 121 13.20 3.31 -2.59
CA ASN A 121 13.63 4.49 -1.85
C ASN A 121 15.04 4.92 -2.30
N LYS A 122 15.71 5.78 -1.52
CA LYS A 122 17.06 6.27 -1.88
C LYS A 122 18.15 5.19 -1.82
N LEU A 123 17.92 4.12 -1.08
CA LEU A 123 18.91 3.11 -0.68
C LEU A 123 18.59 1.71 -1.21
N THR A 124 17.31 1.34 -1.26
CA THR A 124 16.88 -0.02 -1.62
C THR A 124 15.45 -0.07 -2.19
N GLY A 125 15.05 -1.25 -2.66
CA GLY A 125 13.68 -1.64 -2.96
C GLY A 125 12.82 -1.83 -1.70
N VAL A 126 11.56 -1.43 -1.79
CA VAL A 126 10.57 -1.53 -0.70
C VAL A 126 9.30 -2.20 -1.21
N VAL A 127 8.83 -3.20 -0.48
CA VAL A 127 7.58 -3.89 -0.78
C VAL A 127 6.65 -3.81 0.42
N GLY A 128 5.43 -3.36 0.21
CA GLY A 128 4.33 -3.53 1.15
C GLY A 128 3.45 -4.69 0.80
N ILE A 129 3.02 -5.46 1.81
CA ILE A 129 1.99 -6.50 1.64
C ILE A 129 0.80 -6.16 2.53
N PHE A 130 -0.37 -6.04 1.89
CA PHE A 130 -1.62 -5.57 2.47
C PHE A 130 -2.71 -6.62 2.28
N ASN A 131 -3.42 -6.94 3.36
CA ASN A 131 -4.63 -7.74 3.28
C ASN A 131 -5.80 -6.78 3.03
N CYS A 132 -6.18 -6.65 1.77
CA CYS A 132 -7.30 -5.80 1.36
C CYS A 132 -8.62 -6.58 1.26
N GLN A 133 -8.64 -7.84 1.70
CA GLN A 133 -9.82 -8.68 1.60
C GLN A 133 -10.99 -8.13 2.40
N ARG A 134 -12.20 -8.41 1.90
CA ARG A 134 -13.46 -7.93 2.48
C ARG A 134 -13.63 -6.41 2.42
N ALA A 135 -12.79 -5.71 1.66
CA ALA A 135 -13.14 -4.39 1.21
C ALA A 135 -14.33 -4.47 0.22
N GLY A 136 -15.04 -3.36 0.09
CA GLY A 136 -16.25 -3.27 -0.73
C GLY A 136 -15.96 -3.48 -2.20
N LYS A 137 -17.01 -3.68 -2.98
CA LYS A 137 -16.95 -3.70 -4.44
C LYS A 137 -17.06 -2.27 -4.99
N TRP A 138 -16.33 -1.98 -6.07
CA TRP A 138 -16.55 -0.80 -6.89
C TRP A 138 -17.38 -1.14 -8.14
N PRO A 139 -18.39 -0.31 -8.51
CA PRO A 139 -18.91 0.83 -7.77
C PRO A 139 -19.60 0.40 -6.46
N PRO A 140 -19.70 1.30 -5.45
CA PRO A 140 -20.32 1.00 -4.18
C PRO A 140 -21.72 0.45 -4.43
N THR A 141 -22.00 -0.74 -3.91
CA THR A 141 -23.35 -1.27 -3.92
C THR A 141 -24.11 -0.65 -2.74
N PRO A 142 -25.18 0.13 -2.96
CA PRO A 142 -25.94 0.72 -1.87
C PRO A 142 -26.43 -0.34 -0.89
N GLY A 143 -26.14 -0.17 0.41
CA GLY A 143 -26.52 -1.13 1.46
C GLY A 143 -25.58 -2.34 1.60
N ALA A 144 -24.46 -2.41 0.89
CA ALA A 144 -23.44 -3.42 1.13
C ALA A 144 -22.86 -3.27 2.54
N GLN A 145 -23.01 -4.30 3.36
CA GLN A 145 -22.48 -4.32 4.71
C GLN A 145 -20.99 -4.69 4.69
N TYR A 146 -20.17 -3.93 5.40
CA TYR A 146 -18.84 -4.39 5.77
C TYR A 146 -18.99 -5.57 6.75
N LEU A 147 -18.66 -6.77 6.30
CA LEU A 147 -18.64 -7.95 7.16
C LEU A 147 -17.35 -7.92 7.99
N GLN A 148 -17.43 -7.29 9.17
CA GLN A 148 -16.35 -7.39 10.15
C GLN A 148 -16.10 -8.86 10.48
N PRO A 149 -14.84 -9.28 10.71
CA PRO A 149 -14.57 -10.59 11.28
C PRO A 149 -15.37 -10.78 12.58
N ASP A 150 -16.00 -11.94 12.75
CA ASP A 150 -16.73 -12.24 13.98
C ASP A 150 -15.80 -12.11 15.19
N PRO A 151 -16.20 -11.39 16.25
CA PRO A 151 -15.41 -11.28 17.47
C PRO A 151 -15.14 -12.67 18.05
N GLY A 152 -13.87 -13.11 18.02
CA GLY A 152 -13.44 -14.43 18.50
C GLY A 152 -13.24 -15.50 17.41
N SER A 153 -13.52 -15.19 16.15
CA SER A 153 -13.08 -16.04 15.03
C SER A 153 -11.55 -16.04 14.93
N PRO A 154 -10.92 -17.18 14.57
CA PRO A 154 -9.49 -17.22 14.37
C PRO A 154 -9.11 -16.24 13.25
N PRO A 155 -7.91 -15.65 13.33
CA PRO A 155 -7.43 -14.73 12.32
C PRO A 155 -7.50 -15.34 10.92
N PHE A 156 -8.08 -14.60 9.98
CA PHE A 156 -8.11 -14.99 8.57
C PHE A 156 -6.74 -14.68 7.95
N ILE A 157 -5.84 -15.67 8.02
CA ILE A 157 -4.47 -15.56 7.53
C ILE A 157 -4.44 -16.00 6.07
N ILE A 158 -3.95 -15.12 5.20
CA ILE A 158 -3.63 -15.45 3.82
C ILE A 158 -2.11 -15.56 3.70
N PRO A 159 -1.58 -16.69 3.19
CA PRO A 159 -0.17 -16.81 2.90
C PRO A 159 0.20 -16.00 1.64
N GLY A 160 1.29 -15.25 1.71
CA GLY A 160 1.89 -14.55 0.58
C GLY A 160 3.34 -14.95 0.38
N CYS A 161 3.79 -14.97 -0.87
CA CYS A 161 5.21 -15.04 -1.22
C CYS A 161 5.59 -13.86 -2.11
N ILE A 162 6.85 -13.43 -2.08
CA ILE A 162 7.36 -12.51 -3.10
C ILE A 162 8.70 -13.02 -3.60
N SER A 163 8.88 -12.95 -4.91
CA SER A 163 10.11 -13.28 -5.62
C SER A 163 10.76 -12.01 -6.17
N PRO A 164 12.10 -11.94 -6.23
CA PRO A 164 12.84 -10.97 -7.04
C PRO A 164 12.32 -10.82 -8.47
N LEU A 165 11.82 -11.91 -9.07
CA LEU A 165 11.27 -11.93 -10.43
C LEU A 165 9.94 -11.19 -10.57
N ASP A 166 9.26 -10.90 -9.45
CA ASP A 166 7.95 -10.24 -9.46
C ASP A 166 8.08 -8.72 -9.55
N VAL A 167 9.26 -8.17 -9.26
CA VAL A 167 9.52 -6.72 -9.15
C VAL A 167 10.41 -6.22 -10.29
N ASP A 168 10.01 -5.10 -10.89
CA ASP A 168 10.78 -4.44 -11.93
C ASP A 168 11.88 -3.55 -11.32
N LEU A 169 12.95 -3.30 -12.09
CA LEU A 169 14.06 -2.40 -11.74
C LEU A 169 14.93 -2.88 -10.56
N LEU A 170 14.84 -4.16 -10.18
CA LEU A 170 15.69 -4.71 -9.13
C LEU A 170 17.19 -4.62 -9.48
N GLU A 171 17.52 -4.81 -10.76
CA GLU A 171 18.88 -4.68 -11.30
C GLU A 171 19.48 -3.27 -11.11
N GLU A 172 18.65 -2.23 -10.97
CA GLU A 172 19.13 -0.85 -10.71
C GLU A 172 19.55 -0.63 -9.24
N VAL A 173 19.26 -1.60 -8.37
CA VAL A 173 19.46 -1.53 -6.92
C VAL A 173 20.42 -2.60 -6.41
N ALA A 174 20.47 -3.74 -7.11
CA ALA A 174 21.37 -4.85 -6.81
C ALA A 174 22.82 -4.49 -7.19
N ASP A 175 23.47 -3.59 -6.43
CA ASP A 175 24.92 -3.61 -6.30
C ASP A 175 25.33 -4.90 -5.56
N GLU A 176 26.56 -5.39 -5.74
CA GLU A 176 27.10 -6.62 -5.10
C GLU A 176 26.95 -6.66 -3.56
N SER A 177 26.59 -5.54 -2.92
CA SER A 177 26.33 -5.42 -1.49
C SER A 177 24.86 -5.34 -1.07
N CYS A 178 23.88 -5.21 -1.98
CA CYS A 178 22.48 -4.98 -1.64
C CYS A 178 21.62 -6.24 -1.81
N ASN A 179 21.56 -7.06 -0.76
CA ASN A 179 20.68 -8.23 -0.68
C ASN A 179 19.32 -7.93 -0.04
N ASP A 180 19.00 -6.67 0.28
CA ASP A 180 17.95 -6.37 1.25
C ASP A 180 16.74 -5.65 0.63
N ILE A 181 15.75 -6.42 0.16
CA ILE A 181 14.38 -5.91 -0.04
C ILE A 181 13.78 -5.66 1.35
N VAL A 182 13.45 -4.40 1.67
CA VAL A 182 12.79 -4.10 2.95
C VAL A 182 11.29 -4.36 2.79
N GLN A 183 10.83 -5.41 3.47
CA GLN A 183 9.43 -5.80 3.51
C GLN A 183 8.69 -5.05 4.63
N PHE A 184 7.68 -4.28 4.25
CA PHE A 184 6.70 -3.70 5.17
C PHE A 184 5.43 -4.57 5.16
N ILE A 185 5.10 -5.17 6.29
CA ILE A 185 3.84 -5.87 6.47
C ILE A 185 2.97 -4.97 7.35
N ASP A 186 1.99 -4.31 6.73
CA ASP A 186 1.00 -3.53 7.47
C ASP A 186 -0.39 -3.94 7.02
N SER A 187 -1.20 -4.34 7.99
CA SER A 187 -2.51 -4.85 7.71
C SER A 187 -3.43 -4.73 8.90
N ILE A 188 -4.66 -4.33 8.61
CA ILE A 188 -5.80 -4.39 9.54
C ILE A 188 -6.10 -5.85 9.92
N GLN A 189 -5.66 -6.81 9.11
CA GLN A 189 -5.83 -8.26 9.31
C GLN A 189 -4.49 -9.02 9.23
N PRO A 190 -4.25 -10.04 10.05
CA PRO A 190 -2.97 -10.76 10.04
C PRO A 190 -2.64 -11.43 8.70
N ILE A 191 -1.35 -11.43 8.35
CA ILE A 191 -0.78 -12.00 7.12
C ILE A 191 0.45 -12.83 7.52
N GLU A 192 0.66 -13.96 6.84
CA GLU A 192 1.95 -14.65 6.85
C GLU A 192 2.62 -14.46 5.48
N ALA A 193 3.82 -13.89 5.46
CA ALA A 193 4.54 -13.64 4.23
C ALA A 193 5.97 -14.20 4.30
N CYS A 194 6.41 -14.81 3.19
CA CYS A 194 7.76 -15.32 3.02
C CYS A 194 8.43 -14.65 1.81
N VAL A 195 9.72 -14.37 1.91
CA VAL A 195 10.54 -13.90 0.79
C VAL A 195 11.23 -15.12 0.18
N LEU A 196 10.98 -15.37 -1.10
CA LEU A 196 11.66 -16.42 -1.85
C LEU A 196 13.01 -15.86 -2.31
N GLY A 197 14.10 -16.32 -1.70
CA GLY A 197 15.44 -15.98 -2.17
C GLY A 197 15.80 -16.77 -3.44
N ASP A 198 16.68 -16.21 -4.27
CA ASP A 198 17.22 -16.93 -5.42
C ASP A 198 18.00 -18.16 -4.95
N SER A 199 17.41 -19.34 -5.14
CA SER A 199 18.18 -20.58 -5.17
C SER A 199 18.92 -20.62 -6.51
N THR A 200 20.16 -20.09 -6.50
CA THR A 200 21.22 -20.27 -7.52
C THR A 200 20.89 -19.91 -8.97
N MET A 201 21.59 -18.89 -9.49
CA MET A 201 22.22 -18.96 -10.83
C MET A 201 23.68 -18.58 -10.72
#